data_AF-A0A953FHK2-F1
#
_entry.id   AF-A0A953FHK2-F1
#
_cell.length_a   1.000
_cell.length_b   1.000
_cell.length_c   1.000
_cell.angle_alpha   90.00
_cell.angle_beta   90.00
_cell.angle_gamma   90.00
#
_symmetry.space_group_name_H-M   'P 1'
#
loop_
_entity.id
_entity.type
_entity.pdbx_description
1 polymer ?
#
loop_
_entity_poly.entity_id
_entity_poly.type
_entity_poly.pdbx_seq_one_letter_code
_entity_poly.pdbx_strand_id
1 'polypeptide(L)'
;MSGTANIPHERIQALTMEPIVLVPYDERWPILFSEEKARLERTLPAGSFSRIEHIGSTAVHGLSAKPVIDIQVEVASLDRVRRELVPIMEDIAYEFIWRPTMGESAPFYAWFIKRNPAGDRIFHVHMVEPDQASADRILFRDHLRSHPADRAAYEALKHALAARHPDDRAAYTKNKTDHINRVLARAR
;
A
#
# COMPACT_ATOMS: atom_id res chain seq x y z
N MET A 1 -14.50 6.36 -27.06
CA MET A 1 -14.93 7.20 -25.92
C MET A 1 -14.40 6.54 -24.67
N SER A 2 -13.26 7.04 -24.16
CA SER A 2 -12.57 6.45 -23.00
C SER A 2 -13.26 6.93 -21.74
N GLY A 3 -14.14 6.10 -21.19
CA GLY A 3 -14.75 6.32 -19.89
C GLY A 3 -13.70 6.11 -18.83
N THR A 4 -12.99 7.17 -18.45
CA THR A 4 -12.29 7.20 -17.17
C THR A 4 -13.36 7.03 -16.11
N ALA A 5 -13.47 5.84 -15.52
CA ALA A 5 -14.35 5.59 -14.40
C ALA A 5 -13.93 6.52 -13.27
N ASN A 6 -14.57 7.69 -13.22
CA ASN A 6 -14.37 8.67 -12.18
C ASN A 6 -15.04 8.04 -10.96
N ILE A 7 -14.22 7.51 -10.05
CA ILE A 7 -14.72 6.90 -8.82
C ILE A 7 -15.51 7.98 -8.09
N PRO A 8 -16.79 7.77 -7.79
CA PRO A 8 -17.60 8.78 -7.12
C PRO A 8 -16.92 9.24 -5.82
N HIS A 9 -16.97 10.53 -5.52
CA HIS A 9 -16.39 11.12 -4.30
C HIS A 9 -16.84 10.38 -3.02
N GLU A 10 -18.09 9.93 -3.00
CA GLU A 10 -18.67 9.10 -1.92
C GLU A 10 -17.92 7.78 -1.71
N ARG A 11 -17.46 7.15 -2.80
CA ARG A 11 -16.68 5.90 -2.74
C ARG A 11 -15.27 6.14 -2.21
N ILE A 12 -14.65 7.28 -2.53
CA ILE A 12 -13.36 7.70 -1.93
C ILE A 12 -13.52 7.92 -0.42
N GLN A 13 -14.59 8.59 0.00
CA GLN A 13 -14.88 8.82 1.41
C GLN A 13 -15.16 7.51 2.17
N ALA A 14 -15.90 6.58 1.57
CA ALA A 14 -16.12 5.25 2.15
C ALA A 14 -14.81 4.50 2.41
N LEU A 15 -13.81 4.64 1.51
CA LEU A 15 -12.50 4.01 1.69
C LEU A 15 -11.73 4.56 2.88
N THR A 16 -11.97 5.81 3.30
CA THR A 16 -11.28 6.41 4.45
C THR A 16 -11.94 6.09 5.78
N MET A 17 -13.20 5.63 5.76
CA MET A 17 -14.01 5.36 6.97
C MET A 17 -14.03 3.88 7.40
N GLU A 18 -13.37 2.97 6.67
CA GLU A 18 -13.32 1.54 7.08
C GLU A 18 -12.57 1.36 8.41
N PRO A 19 -13.10 0.57 9.37
CA PRO A 19 -12.51 0.41 10.69
C PRO A 19 -11.04 -0.01 10.68
N ILE A 20 -10.29 0.49 11.66
CA ILE A 20 -8.86 0.18 11.83
C ILE A 20 -8.70 -0.96 12.83
N VAL A 21 -8.64 -2.18 12.28
CA VAL A 21 -8.36 -3.38 13.07
C VAL A 21 -6.90 -3.78 12.85
N LEU A 22 -6.11 -3.72 13.92
CA LEU A 22 -4.75 -4.28 13.94
C LEU A 22 -4.81 -5.70 14.47
N VAL A 23 -4.19 -6.63 13.76
CA VAL A 23 -4.02 -8.02 14.18
C VAL A 23 -2.54 -8.31 14.44
N PRO A 24 -2.20 -9.26 15.33
CA PRO A 24 -0.84 -9.73 15.49
C PRO A 24 -0.22 -10.15 14.15
N TYR A 25 1.11 -10.15 14.09
CA TYR A 25 1.81 -10.62 12.90
C TYR A 25 1.37 -12.04 12.51
N ASP A 26 1.09 -12.22 11.22
CA ASP A 26 0.72 -13.51 10.64
C ASP A 26 1.86 -14.01 9.76
N GLU A 27 2.41 -15.19 10.10
CA GLU A 27 3.49 -15.86 9.36
C GLU A 27 3.12 -16.19 7.91
N ARG A 28 1.83 -16.12 7.55
CA ARG A 28 1.37 -16.31 6.18
C ARG A 28 1.55 -15.07 5.31
N TRP A 29 1.77 -13.87 5.87
CA TRP A 29 1.88 -12.64 5.07
C TRP A 29 3.01 -12.67 4.02
N PRO A 30 4.23 -13.17 4.30
CA PRO A 30 5.25 -13.34 3.27
C PRO A 30 4.84 -14.33 2.16
N ILE A 31 4.08 -15.37 2.50
CA ILE A 31 3.58 -16.37 1.55
C ILE A 31 2.53 -15.73 0.64
N LEU A 32 1.54 -15.05 1.21
CA LEU A 32 0.50 -14.33 0.46
C LEU A 32 1.09 -13.27 -0.47
N PHE A 33 2.12 -12.54 0.00
CA PHE A 33 2.87 -11.64 -0.86
C PHE A 33 3.55 -12.37 -2.03
N SER A 34 4.25 -13.47 -1.75
CA SER A 34 4.99 -14.22 -2.78
C SER A 34 4.06 -14.80 -3.84
N GLU A 35 2.91 -15.32 -3.44
CA GLU A 35 1.87 -15.83 -4.34
C GLU A 35 1.28 -14.72 -5.21
N GLU A 36 0.94 -13.57 -4.62
CA GLU A 36 0.36 -12.45 -5.37
C GLU A 36 1.42 -11.79 -6.27
N LYS A 37 2.68 -11.70 -5.84
CA LYS A 37 3.80 -11.28 -6.69
C LYS A 37 3.92 -12.19 -7.91
N ALA A 38 3.94 -13.52 -7.72
CA ALA A 38 4.02 -14.48 -8.82
C ALA A 38 2.79 -14.41 -9.73
N ARG A 39 1.61 -14.03 -9.21
CA ARG A 39 0.43 -13.75 -10.03
C ARG A 39 0.61 -12.49 -10.88
N LEU A 40 1.06 -11.39 -10.28
CA LEU A 40 1.31 -10.13 -10.98
C LEU A 40 2.37 -10.31 -12.08
N GLU A 41 3.47 -11.02 -11.80
CA GLU A 41 4.53 -11.28 -12.79
C GLU A 41 4.04 -12.09 -14.00
N ARG A 42 3.07 -12.99 -13.82
CA ARG A 42 2.46 -13.77 -14.92
C ARG A 42 1.39 -13.00 -15.68
N THR A 43 0.68 -12.10 -15.00
CA THR A 43 -0.46 -11.37 -15.57
C THR A 43 -0.02 -10.10 -16.30
N LEU A 44 0.97 -9.38 -15.77
CA LEU A 44 1.43 -8.12 -16.34
C LEU A 44 2.33 -8.36 -17.57
N PRO A 45 2.24 -7.52 -18.61
CA PRO A 45 3.09 -7.65 -19.79
C PRO A 45 4.58 -7.59 -19.43
N ALA A 46 5.38 -8.44 -20.08
CA ALA A 46 6.83 -8.43 -19.89
C ALA A 46 7.41 -7.02 -20.14
N GLY A 47 8.25 -6.54 -19.21
CA GLY A 47 8.85 -5.21 -19.29
C GLY A 47 7.92 -4.04 -18.88
N SER A 48 6.71 -4.30 -18.38
CA SER A 48 5.83 -3.23 -17.88
C SER A 48 6.22 -2.73 -16.49
N PHE A 49 7.05 -3.47 -15.76
CA PHE A 49 7.54 -3.13 -14.43
C PHE A 49 9.04 -3.48 -14.30
N SER A 50 9.75 -2.77 -13.41
CA SER A 50 11.16 -3.02 -13.09
C SER A 50 11.36 -3.73 -11.76
N ARG A 51 10.42 -3.58 -10.82
CA ARG A 51 10.55 -4.10 -9.45
C ARG A 51 9.19 -4.36 -8.80
N ILE A 52 9.09 -5.44 -8.03
CA ILE A 52 7.93 -5.75 -7.19
C ILE A 52 8.40 -6.09 -5.77
N GLU A 53 7.95 -5.30 -4.80
CA GLU A 53 8.40 -5.36 -3.40
C GLU A 53 7.23 -5.42 -2.41
N HIS A 54 7.39 -6.24 -1.37
CA HIS A 54 6.49 -6.24 -0.22
C HIS A 54 6.83 -5.05 0.65
N ILE A 55 5.89 -4.12 0.84
CA ILE A 55 6.09 -2.93 1.67
C ILE A 55 5.06 -2.89 2.80
N GLY A 56 5.11 -1.84 3.61
CA GLY A 56 4.18 -1.66 4.72
C GLY A 56 4.47 -2.58 5.92
N SER A 57 3.55 -2.57 6.88
CA SER A 57 3.76 -3.27 8.16
C SER A 57 3.74 -4.80 8.02
N THR A 58 2.96 -5.35 7.08
CA THR A 58 2.88 -6.81 6.86
C THR A 58 4.19 -7.40 6.32
N ALA A 59 5.07 -6.55 5.78
CA ALA A 59 6.41 -6.93 5.34
C ALA A 59 7.42 -7.03 6.50
N VAL A 60 7.08 -6.60 7.71
CA VAL A 60 8.00 -6.57 8.87
C VAL A 60 7.61 -7.69 9.84
N HIS A 61 8.47 -8.71 9.95
CA HIS A 61 8.25 -9.84 10.84
C HIS A 61 8.03 -9.40 12.30
N GLY A 62 7.00 -9.96 12.94
CA GLY A 62 6.62 -9.69 14.32
C GLY A 62 5.91 -8.35 14.56
N LEU A 63 5.56 -7.59 13.52
CA LEU A 63 4.89 -6.30 13.63
C LEU A 63 3.38 -6.44 13.35
N SER A 64 2.51 -6.00 14.26
CA SER A 64 1.06 -6.07 14.03
C SER A 64 0.65 -5.16 12.87
N ALA A 65 -0.40 -5.51 12.15
CA ALA A 65 -0.81 -4.70 11.01
C ALA A 65 -2.31 -4.80 10.77
N LYS A 66 -2.81 -3.91 9.92
CA LYS A 66 -4.05 -4.21 9.21
C LYS A 66 -3.75 -5.41 8.31
N PRO A 67 -4.64 -6.42 8.21
CA PRO A 67 -4.38 -7.65 7.46
C PRO A 67 -4.50 -7.43 5.95
N VAL A 68 -3.70 -6.50 5.42
CA VAL A 68 -3.65 -6.11 4.01
C VAL A 68 -2.19 -6.15 3.56
N ILE A 69 -1.90 -6.89 2.50
CA ILE A 69 -0.56 -6.95 1.92
C ILE A 69 -0.38 -5.72 1.01
N ASP A 70 0.52 -4.81 1.40
CA ASP A 70 0.89 -3.66 0.57
C ASP A 70 2.06 -4.04 -0.35
N ILE A 71 1.89 -3.86 -1.65
CA ILE A 71 2.84 -4.22 -2.70
C ILE A 71 3.20 -2.96 -3.47
N GLN A 72 4.50 -2.68 -3.61
CA GLN A 72 4.99 -1.66 -4.53
C GLN A 72 5.39 -2.31 -5.84
N VAL A 73 4.90 -1.75 -6.95
CA VAL A 73 5.32 -2.13 -8.31
C VAL A 73 5.91 -0.89 -8.97
N GLU A 74 7.20 -0.94 -9.29
CA GLU A 74 7.88 0.14 -10.00
C GLU A 74 7.64 0.00 -11.50
N VAL A 75 7.10 1.07 -12.12
CA VAL A 75 6.74 1.14 -13.53
C VAL A 75 7.46 2.30 -14.21
N ALA A 76 7.65 2.20 -15.52
CA ALA A 76 8.31 3.28 -16.27
C ALA A 76 7.42 4.51 -16.53
N SER A 77 6.09 4.34 -16.48
CA SER A 77 5.14 5.42 -16.79
C SER A 77 3.77 5.15 -16.18
N LEU A 78 3.28 6.06 -15.34
CA LEU A 78 1.91 6.00 -14.79
C LEU A 78 0.84 6.21 -15.87
N ASP A 79 1.17 6.95 -16.92
CA ASP A 79 0.31 7.15 -18.08
C ASP A 79 0.10 5.83 -18.86
N ARG A 80 1.17 5.02 -19.02
CA ARG A 80 1.03 3.65 -19.53
C ARG A 80 0.25 2.76 -18.59
N VAL A 81 0.46 2.84 -17.27
CA VAL A 81 -0.35 2.09 -16.30
C VAL A 81 -1.83 2.35 -16.53
N ARG A 82 -2.22 3.63 -16.64
CA ARG A 82 -3.62 4.02 -16.84
C ARG A 82 -4.24 3.44 -18.11
N ARG A 83 -3.49 3.43 -19.22
CA ARG A 83 -4.01 2.95 -20.51
C ARG A 83 -3.98 1.43 -20.66
N GLU A 84 -2.92 0.80 -20.16
CA GLU A 84 -2.58 -0.58 -20.52
C GLU A 84 -2.77 -1.55 -19.35
N LEU A 85 -2.43 -1.14 -18.13
CA LEU A 85 -2.40 -2.04 -16.98
C LEU A 85 -3.67 -2.00 -16.14
N VAL A 86 -4.39 -0.87 -16.11
CA VAL A 86 -5.67 -0.77 -15.40
C VAL A 86 -6.67 -1.84 -15.86
N PRO A 87 -6.94 -2.04 -17.16
CA PRO A 87 -7.87 -3.07 -17.61
C PRO A 87 -7.44 -4.49 -17.17
N ILE A 88 -6.14 -4.78 -17.27
CA ILE A 88 -5.57 -6.07 -16.86
C ILE A 88 -5.76 -6.31 -15.36
N MET A 89 -5.52 -5.28 -14.54
CA MET A 89 -5.68 -5.35 -13.09
C MET A 89 -7.17 -5.52 -12.71
N GLU A 90 -8.08 -4.84 -13.40
CA GLU A 90 -9.53 -5.02 -13.22
C GLU A 90 -9.97 -6.45 -13.54
N ASP A 91 -9.45 -7.07 -14.60
CA ASP A 91 -9.72 -8.46 -14.96
C ASP A 91 -9.28 -9.47 -13.89
N ILE A 92 -8.27 -9.13 -13.08
CA ILE A 92 -7.85 -9.94 -11.92
C ILE A 92 -8.42 -9.43 -10.58
N ALA A 93 -9.56 -8.73 -10.65
CA ALA A 93 -10.40 -8.27 -9.54
C ALA A 93 -9.76 -7.21 -8.65
N TYR A 94 -8.90 -6.36 -9.21
CA TYR A 94 -8.48 -5.13 -8.54
C TYR A 94 -9.37 -3.95 -8.91
N GLU A 95 -9.83 -3.25 -7.89
CA GLU A 95 -10.43 -1.93 -8.02
C GLU A 95 -9.33 -0.88 -8.20
N PHE A 96 -9.35 -0.14 -9.29
CA PHE A 96 -8.39 0.92 -9.57
C PHE A 96 -8.83 2.26 -8.99
N ILE A 97 -7.91 3.01 -8.36
CA ILE A 97 -8.04 4.37 -7.86
C ILE A 97 -6.83 5.20 -8.30
N TRP A 98 -7.06 6.30 -9.02
CA TRP A 98 -5.99 7.22 -9.41
C TRP A 98 -5.70 8.25 -8.32
N ARG A 99 -4.47 8.40 -7.82
CA ARG A 99 -4.11 9.59 -7.03
C ARG A 99 -3.62 10.68 -8.00
N PRO A 100 -4.15 11.92 -7.92
CA PRO A 100 -4.74 12.53 -6.73
C PRO A 100 -6.26 12.72 -6.79
N THR A 101 -7.06 11.73 -7.19
CA THR A 101 -8.53 11.86 -7.13
C THR A 101 -9.06 12.15 -5.70
N MET A 102 -8.20 12.04 -4.68
CA MET A 102 -8.48 12.40 -3.29
C MET A 102 -7.84 13.73 -2.83
N GLY A 103 -7.49 14.64 -3.76
CA GLY A 103 -6.97 15.98 -3.43
C GLY A 103 -5.53 16.01 -2.91
N GLU A 104 -4.73 14.99 -3.24
CA GLU A 104 -3.33 14.88 -2.80
C GLU A 104 -2.37 15.65 -3.71
N SER A 105 -1.30 16.21 -3.14
CA SER A 105 -0.14 16.65 -3.91
C SER A 105 0.75 15.44 -4.28
N ALA A 106 1.63 15.61 -5.26
CA ALA A 106 2.64 14.61 -5.65
C ALA A 106 3.39 14.01 -4.43
N PRO A 107 3.87 12.76 -4.51
CA PRO A 107 3.93 11.91 -5.70
C PRO A 107 2.59 11.23 -6.05
N PHE A 108 2.30 11.17 -7.35
CA PHE A 108 1.13 10.46 -7.87
C PHE A 108 1.41 8.97 -7.98
N TYR A 109 0.36 8.16 -7.87
CA TYR A 109 0.44 6.72 -8.03
C TYR A 109 -0.90 6.13 -8.45
N ALA A 110 -0.84 4.99 -9.12
CA ALA A 110 -2.01 4.16 -9.39
C ALA A 110 -2.18 3.18 -8.23
N TRP A 111 -3.31 3.29 -7.53
CA TRP A 111 -3.62 2.45 -6.39
C TRP A 111 -4.67 1.42 -6.77
N PHE A 112 -4.38 0.16 -6.48
CA PHE A 112 -5.26 -0.96 -6.78
C PHE A 112 -5.61 -1.67 -5.48
N ILE A 113 -6.89 -1.91 -5.26
CA ILE A 113 -7.39 -2.60 -4.07
C ILE A 113 -8.07 -3.89 -4.49
N LYS A 114 -7.68 -5.01 -3.88
CA LYS A 114 -8.36 -6.29 -4.04
C LYS A 114 -8.99 -6.71 -2.74
N ARG A 115 -10.22 -7.22 -2.85
CA ARG A 115 -11.04 -7.65 -1.71
C ARG A 115 -11.29 -9.15 -1.71
N ASN A 116 -11.49 -9.73 -0.53
CA ASN A 116 -12.00 -11.08 -0.39
C ASN A 116 -13.52 -11.12 -0.67
N PRO A 117 -14.16 -12.30 -0.74
CA PRO A 117 -15.61 -12.40 -0.93
C PRO A 117 -16.47 -11.75 0.17
N ALA A 118 -15.92 -11.54 1.37
CA ALA A 118 -16.59 -10.82 2.46
C ALA A 118 -16.50 -9.28 2.30
N GLY A 119 -15.75 -8.78 1.32
CA GLY A 119 -15.56 -7.36 1.07
C GLY A 119 -14.36 -6.74 1.79
N ASP A 120 -13.58 -7.51 2.56
CA ASP A 120 -12.39 -6.99 3.23
C ASP A 120 -11.24 -6.82 2.24
N ARG A 121 -10.48 -5.73 2.38
CA ARG A 121 -9.25 -5.53 1.61
C ARG A 121 -8.22 -6.58 2.02
N ILE A 122 -7.59 -7.19 1.03
CA ILE A 122 -6.55 -8.20 1.25
C ILE A 122 -5.23 -7.84 0.56
N PHE A 123 -5.29 -7.11 -0.57
CA PHE A 123 -4.10 -6.59 -1.24
C PHE A 123 -4.29 -5.12 -1.59
N HIS A 124 -3.22 -4.36 -1.43
CA HIS A 124 -3.03 -3.07 -2.06
C HIS A 124 -1.82 -3.16 -2.99
N VAL A 125 -2.01 -2.85 -4.27
CA VAL A 125 -0.90 -2.68 -5.21
C VAL A 125 -0.75 -1.19 -5.50
N HIS A 126 0.45 -0.67 -5.27
CA HIS A 126 0.84 0.71 -5.52
C HIS A 126 1.80 0.71 -6.71
N MET A 127 1.30 1.05 -7.89
CA MET A 127 2.16 1.25 -9.06
C MET A 127 2.71 2.68 -9.05
N VAL A 128 4.03 2.80 -9.07
CA VAL A 128 4.77 4.07 -8.92
C VAL A 128 5.88 4.17 -9.96
N GLU A 129 6.19 5.38 -10.40
CA GLU A 129 7.46 5.65 -11.06
C GLU A 129 8.58 5.67 -10.00
N PRO A 130 9.76 5.09 -10.25
CA PRO A 130 10.86 5.11 -9.29
C PRO A 130 11.28 6.53 -8.91
N ASP A 131 11.13 6.84 -7.62
CA ASP A 131 11.54 8.10 -7.00
C ASP A 131 12.03 7.88 -5.57
N GLN A 132 12.40 8.97 -4.88
CA GLN A 132 12.84 8.89 -3.48
C GLN A 132 11.76 8.32 -2.56
N ALA A 133 10.48 8.63 -2.79
CA ALA A 133 9.40 8.14 -1.94
C ALA A 133 9.21 6.62 -2.06
N SER A 134 9.34 6.09 -3.27
CA SER A 134 9.32 4.66 -3.56
C SER A 134 10.49 3.93 -2.90
N ALA A 135 11.69 4.53 -2.92
CA ALA A 135 12.87 4.01 -2.25
C ALA A 135 12.73 4.06 -0.72
N ASP A 136 12.20 5.16 -0.19
CA ASP A 136 11.98 5.36 1.24
C ASP A 136 11.02 4.33 1.85
N ARG A 137 9.97 3.92 1.12
CA ARG A 137 9.05 2.85 1.60
C ARG A 137 9.78 1.53 1.86
N ILE A 138 10.74 1.21 0.98
CA ILE A 138 11.55 -0.01 1.08
C ILE A 138 12.60 0.15 2.18
N LEU A 139 13.29 1.30 2.22
CA LEU A 139 14.25 1.62 3.27
C LEU A 139 13.61 1.56 4.66
N PHE A 140 12.42 2.13 4.84
CA PHE A 140 11.68 2.10 6.11
C PHE A 140 11.36 0.66 6.54
N ARG A 141 10.88 -0.18 5.62
CA ARG A 141 10.65 -1.61 5.89
C ARG A 141 11.93 -2.30 6.36
N ASP A 142 13.02 -2.14 5.61
CA ASP A 142 14.27 -2.83 5.88
C ASP A 142 14.90 -2.35 7.18
N HIS A 143 14.78 -1.06 7.50
CA HIS A 143 15.16 -0.50 8.79
C HIS A 143 14.40 -1.16 9.95
N LEU A 144 13.07 -1.25 9.86
CA LEU A 144 12.26 -1.87 10.92
C LEU A 144 12.52 -3.38 11.08
N ARG A 145 13.00 -4.07 10.04
CA ARG A 145 13.40 -5.48 10.13
C ARG A 145 14.68 -5.66 10.96
N SER A 146 15.62 -4.73 10.87
CA SER A 146 16.93 -4.81 11.54
C SER A 146 17.03 -4.01 12.85
N HIS A 147 16.04 -3.17 13.18
CA HIS A 147 16.05 -2.31 14.38
C HIS A 147 14.85 -2.58 15.30
N PRO A 148 14.96 -3.54 16.25
CA PRO A 148 13.86 -3.93 17.13
C PRO A 148 13.28 -2.79 17.96
N ALA A 149 14.11 -1.85 18.42
CA ALA A 149 13.65 -0.70 19.21
C ALA A 149 12.76 0.24 18.40
N ASP A 150 13.15 0.55 17.15
CA ASP A 150 12.35 1.38 16.25
C ASP A 150 11.06 0.66 15.82
N ARG A 151 11.14 -0.66 15.59
CA ARG A 151 9.95 -1.51 15.36
C ARG A 151 8.97 -1.44 16.53
N ALA A 152 9.44 -1.56 17.76
CA ALA A 152 8.60 -1.47 18.96
C ALA A 152 7.98 -0.08 19.14
N ALA A 153 8.75 0.99 18.88
CA ALA A 153 8.23 2.36 18.93
C ALA A 153 7.13 2.60 17.86
N TYR A 154 7.33 2.06 16.65
CA TYR A 154 6.34 2.15 15.58
C TYR A 154 5.08 1.32 15.88
N GLU A 155 5.24 0.15 16.50
CA GLU A 155 4.15 -0.69 16.99
C GLU A 155 3.28 0.07 18.00
N ALA A 156 3.88 0.62 19.05
CA ALA A 156 3.18 1.39 20.08
C ALA A 156 2.44 2.59 19.49
N LEU A 157 3.07 3.32 18.56
CA LEU A 157 2.43 4.44 17.87
C LEU A 157 1.17 3.99 17.10
N LYS A 158 1.24 2.89 16.36
CA LYS A 158 0.07 2.41 15.59
C LYS A 158 -1.09 2.03 16.50
N HIS A 159 -0.84 1.37 17.63
CA HIS A 159 -1.90 1.04 18.58
C HIS A 159 -2.53 2.30 19.17
N ALA A 160 -1.72 3.27 19.57
CA ALA A 160 -2.22 4.55 20.07
C ALA A 160 -3.05 5.32 19.02
N LEU A 161 -2.63 5.31 17.75
CA LEU A 161 -3.36 5.95 16.66
C LEU A 161 -4.63 5.20 16.28
N ALA A 162 -4.62 3.86 16.29
CA ALA A 162 -5.81 3.05 16.03
C ALA A 162 -6.89 3.28 17.10
N ALA A 163 -6.48 3.38 18.37
CA ALA A 163 -7.39 3.72 19.47
C ALA A 163 -7.95 5.15 19.37
N ARG A 164 -7.15 6.11 18.90
CA ARG A 164 -7.57 7.52 18.75
C ARG A 164 -8.43 7.77 17.50
N HIS A 165 -8.23 6.99 16.45
CA HIS A 165 -8.87 7.16 15.15
C HIS A 165 -9.48 5.84 14.64
N PRO A 166 -10.41 5.21 15.39
CA PRO A 166 -10.91 3.87 15.06
C PRO A 166 -11.58 3.79 13.69
N ASP A 167 -12.24 4.87 13.28
CA ASP A 167 -13.02 4.97 12.03
C ASP A 167 -12.44 6.00 11.04
N ASP A 168 -11.22 6.50 11.28
CA ASP A 168 -10.57 7.50 10.42
C ASP A 168 -9.19 7.02 9.95
N ARG A 169 -9.20 6.24 8.86
CA ARG A 169 -7.95 5.72 8.24
C ARG A 169 -7.06 6.81 7.72
N ALA A 170 -7.63 7.94 7.29
CA ALA A 170 -6.87 9.05 6.75
C ALA A 170 -6.07 9.71 7.88
N ALA A 171 -6.70 10.04 9.00
CA ALA A 171 -6.02 10.56 10.18
C ALA A 171 -5.01 9.55 10.75
N TYR A 172 -5.37 8.28 10.87
CA TYR A 172 -4.45 7.23 11.31
C TYR A 172 -3.20 7.13 10.43
N THR A 173 -3.34 7.25 9.11
CA THR A 173 -2.21 7.17 8.17
C THR A 173 -1.36 8.43 8.25
N LYS A 174 -2.00 9.61 8.22
CA LYS A 174 -1.32 10.92 8.26
C LYS A 174 -0.52 11.12 9.54
N ASN A 175 -1.06 10.73 10.70
CA ASN A 175 -0.39 10.93 11.99
C ASN A 175 0.84 10.02 12.22
N LYS A 176 1.18 9.15 11.26
CA LYS A 176 2.43 8.38 11.29
C LYS A 176 3.60 9.08 10.60
N THR A 177 3.32 10.06 9.75
CA THR A 177 4.29 10.66 8.82
C THR A 177 5.53 11.19 9.56
N ASP A 178 5.36 11.94 10.64
CA ASP A 178 6.49 12.50 11.38
C ASP A 178 7.40 11.43 11.98
N HIS A 179 6.80 10.33 12.48
CA HIS A 179 7.58 9.21 13.01
C HIS A 179 8.34 8.49 11.89
N ILE A 180 7.68 8.22 10.77
CA ILE A 180 8.29 7.60 9.59
C ILE A 180 9.48 8.45 9.12
N ASN A 181 9.31 9.76 8.98
CA ASN A 181 10.36 10.67 8.56
C ASN A 181 11.56 10.67 9.53
N ARG A 182 11.32 10.62 10.84
CA ARG A 182 12.41 10.50 11.83
C ARG A 182 13.18 9.19 11.71
N VAL A 183 12.49 8.08 11.44
CA VAL A 183 13.14 6.78 11.22
C VAL A 183 13.97 6.82 9.94
N LEU A 184 13.40 7.32 8.84
CA LEU A 184 14.09 7.48 7.56
C LEU A 184 15.35 8.34 7.67
N ALA A 185 15.31 9.42 8.45
CA ALA A 185 16.47 10.27 8.69
C ALA A 185 17.62 9.54 9.43
N ARG A 186 17.34 8.49 10.20
CA ARG A 186 18.37 7.64 10.83
C ARG A 186 18.83 6.46 9.96
N ALA A 187 17.98 6.05 9.02
CA ALA A 187 18.23 4.91 8.13
C ALA A 187 19.11 5.27 6.92
N ARG A 188 19.32 6.57 6.66
CA ARG A 188 20.19 7.14 5.63
C ARG A 188 21.57 7.41 6.20
#